data_AF-A0A7C5CIY0-F1
#
_entry.id   AF-A0A7C5CIY0-F1
#
_cell.length_a   1.000
_cell.length_b   1.000
_cell.length_c   1.000
_cell.angle_alpha   90.00
_cell.angle_beta   90.00
_cell.angle_gamma   90.00
#
_symmetry.space_group_name_H-M   'P 1'
#
loop_
_entity.id
_entity.type
_entity.pdbx_description
1 polymer ?
#
loop_
_entity_poly.entity_id
_entity_poly.type
_entity_poly.pdbx_seq_one_letter_code
_entity_poly.pdbx_strand_id
1 'polypeptide(L)'
;MRKDWLYIIPIAMIIVGCGSTNDSEEKVEGEGSIDMRSYFPFESTTKNYQIISKKANTPLSNDYFTEDITVTDSKIETKILDVTDSIMTIQDKKLIYTDVSDEGNIDKTLYRYIDVDDSLYSMDINSTEILTVGTQEVGTRERIGRESCTLVEELSEFTKGSNIYTGNIVKIKCTETTTITTKVKDEFLGTEGISYVNGTEDSVDISYRYQKNGVGLIAFINDDCIPENMVYPDDTIECQEDTKRYSYIYYLGN
;
A
#
# COMPACT_ATOMS: atom_id res chain seq x y z
N MET A 1 19.85 -9.35 16.63
CA MET A 1 20.24 -8.49 15.49
C MET A 1 19.06 -7.57 15.22
N ARG A 2 19.31 -6.27 15.07
CA ARG A 2 18.33 -5.17 15.11
C ARG A 2 17.34 -5.21 13.92
N LYS A 3 16.04 -5.23 14.23
CA LYS A 3 14.88 -5.13 13.32
C LYS A 3 14.66 -3.66 12.89
N ASP A 4 15.61 -3.04 12.19
CA ASP A 4 15.52 -1.59 11.89
C ASP A 4 15.08 -1.26 10.45
N TRP A 5 14.72 -2.24 9.59
CA TRP A 5 14.65 -2.00 8.13
C TRP A 5 13.36 -2.42 7.39
N LEU A 6 12.30 -2.81 8.07
CA LEU A 6 10.94 -2.79 7.50
C LEU A 6 9.99 -2.08 8.47
N TYR A 7 10.09 -0.76 8.52
CA TYR A 7 9.00 0.07 9.03
C TYR A 7 7.98 0.23 7.90
N ILE A 8 7.10 -0.77 7.76
CA ILE A 8 5.76 -0.53 7.25
C ILE A 8 4.98 -0.06 8.47
N ILE A 9 4.40 1.12 8.35
CA ILE A 9 3.75 1.86 9.43
C ILE A 9 2.67 0.98 10.07
N PRO A 10 2.72 0.75 11.39
CA PRO A 10 1.67 0.05 12.10
C PRO A 10 0.60 1.04 12.53
N ILE A 11 -0.57 0.95 11.93
CA ILE A 11 -1.74 1.73 12.34
C ILE A 11 -2.71 0.77 13.01
N ALA A 12 -2.77 0.85 14.34
CA ALA A 12 -3.86 0.32 15.13
C ALA A 12 -5.17 1.03 14.72
N MET A 13 -6.12 0.30 14.12
CA MET A 13 -7.44 0.82 13.77
C MET A 13 -8.51 0.24 14.69
N ILE A 14 -9.27 1.13 15.34
CA ILE A 14 -10.59 0.82 15.88
C ILE A 14 -11.60 1.39 14.89
N ILE A 15 -12.35 0.51 14.22
CA ILE A 15 -13.37 0.87 13.23
C ILE A 15 -14.70 1.09 13.96
N VAL A 16 -15.27 2.29 13.88
CA VAL A 16 -16.67 2.57 14.21
C VAL A 16 -17.33 3.18 12.98
N GLY A 17 -18.10 2.38 12.24
CA GLY A 17 -18.82 2.80 11.05
C GLY A 17 -20.27 3.17 11.34
N CYS A 18 -20.71 4.35 10.89
CA CYS A 18 -22.11 4.73 10.77
C CYS A 18 -22.30 5.33 9.37
N GLY A 19 -23.05 4.63 8.51
CA GLY A 19 -23.26 4.99 7.11
C GLY A 19 -24.57 5.72 6.85
N SER A 20 -24.58 6.57 5.83
CA SER A 20 -25.79 7.03 5.15
C SER A 20 -25.53 7.05 3.64
N THR A 21 -26.39 6.34 2.90
CA THR A 21 -26.37 6.13 1.44
C THR A 21 -27.11 7.23 0.70
N ASN A 22 -26.65 7.56 -0.51
CA ASN A 22 -27.43 8.29 -1.51
C ASN A 22 -27.39 7.55 -2.84
N ASP A 23 -28.58 7.32 -3.41
CA ASP A 23 -28.85 6.66 -4.68
C ASP A 23 -28.34 7.48 -5.88
N SER A 24 -27.41 6.89 -6.63
CA SER A 24 -27.38 6.97 -8.09
C SER A 24 -27.38 5.52 -8.60
N GLU A 25 -27.82 5.24 -9.82
CA GLU A 25 -27.74 3.88 -10.40
C GLU A 25 -26.27 3.48 -10.54
N GLU A 26 -25.69 3.04 -9.43
CA GLU A 26 -24.33 2.56 -9.28
C GLU A 26 -24.26 1.19 -9.95
N LYS A 27 -23.25 1.04 -10.80
CA LYS A 27 -22.80 -0.27 -11.25
C LYS A 27 -22.58 -1.11 -10.00
N VAL A 28 -23.23 -2.27 -9.90
CA VAL A 28 -23.16 -3.11 -8.70
C VAL A 28 -21.73 -3.63 -8.57
N GLU A 29 -20.95 -3.03 -7.67
CA GLU A 29 -19.60 -3.46 -7.38
C GLU A 29 -19.60 -4.95 -6.98
N GLY A 30 -18.68 -5.74 -7.55
CA GLY A 30 -18.59 -7.18 -7.27
C GLY A 30 -19.32 -8.11 -8.26
N GLU A 31 -19.75 -7.61 -9.42
CA GLU A 31 -20.37 -8.40 -10.51
C GLU A 31 -19.67 -8.27 -11.88
N GLY A 32 -18.42 -7.78 -11.90
CA GLY A 32 -17.68 -7.58 -13.15
C GLY A 32 -17.19 -8.86 -13.82
N SER A 33 -16.65 -8.72 -15.03
CA SER A 33 -16.20 -9.83 -15.88
C SER A 33 -14.83 -10.41 -15.49
N ILE A 34 -14.02 -9.65 -14.75
CA ILE A 34 -12.65 -10.02 -14.38
C ILE A 34 -12.66 -10.62 -12.97
N ASP A 35 -12.31 -11.90 -12.86
CA ASP A 35 -12.10 -12.57 -11.59
C ASP A 35 -10.69 -12.27 -11.05
N MET A 36 -10.61 -11.42 -10.04
CA MET A 36 -9.36 -11.05 -9.37
C MET A 36 -8.65 -12.24 -8.75
N ARG A 37 -9.34 -13.33 -8.36
CA ARG A 37 -8.69 -14.57 -7.89
C ARG A 37 -7.73 -15.13 -8.94
N SER A 38 -8.04 -14.93 -10.23
CA SER A 38 -7.22 -15.44 -11.33
C SER A 38 -5.87 -14.73 -11.46
N TYR A 39 -5.71 -13.57 -10.81
CA TYR A 39 -4.47 -12.80 -10.78
C TYR A 39 -3.67 -13.02 -9.49
N PHE A 40 -3.93 -14.11 -8.77
CA PHE A 40 -3.10 -14.62 -7.68
C PHE A 40 -2.58 -16.03 -7.99
N PRO A 41 -1.51 -16.52 -7.31
CA PRO A 41 -1.01 -17.88 -7.50
C PRO A 41 -2.10 -18.95 -7.37
N PHE A 42 -2.08 -19.93 -8.27
CA PHE A 42 -2.96 -21.11 -8.18
C PHE A 42 -2.35 -22.27 -7.42
N GLU A 43 -1.02 -22.29 -7.28
CA GLU A 43 -0.27 -23.35 -6.63
C GLU A 43 0.74 -22.74 -5.67
N SER A 44 1.09 -23.49 -4.63
CA SER A 44 2.15 -23.10 -3.69
C SER A 44 3.48 -22.95 -4.42
N THR A 45 4.18 -21.86 -4.17
CA THR A 45 5.41 -21.52 -4.89
C THR A 45 6.30 -20.62 -4.03
N THR A 46 7.56 -20.51 -4.39
CA THR A 46 8.49 -19.55 -3.81
C THR A 46 8.82 -18.52 -4.88
N LYS A 47 8.76 -17.23 -4.55
CA LYS A 47 9.04 -16.14 -5.48
C LYS A 47 10.19 -15.28 -4.98
N ASN A 48 11.03 -14.86 -5.92
CA ASN A 48 12.11 -13.93 -5.64
C ASN A 48 11.76 -12.55 -6.19
N TYR A 49 11.98 -11.53 -5.37
CA TYR A 49 11.75 -10.15 -5.75
C TYR A 49 13.00 -9.32 -5.56
N GLN A 50 13.12 -8.32 -6.43
CA GLN A 50 14.04 -7.20 -6.27
C GLN A 50 13.24 -5.99 -5.81
N ILE A 51 13.75 -5.28 -4.80
CA ILE A 51 13.27 -3.96 -4.42
C ILE A 51 14.34 -2.91 -4.73
N ILE A 52 13.95 -1.93 -5.54
CA ILE A 52 14.79 -0.78 -5.86
C ILE A 52 14.13 0.42 -5.19
N SER A 53 14.82 1.04 -4.25
CA SER A 53 14.29 2.21 -3.55
C SER A 53 15.29 3.36 -3.50
N LYS A 54 14.76 4.57 -3.47
CA LYS A 54 15.52 5.81 -3.30
C LYS A 54 14.78 6.66 -2.29
N LYS A 55 15.49 7.12 -1.26
CA LYS A 55 15.02 8.22 -0.40
C LYS A 55 15.73 9.50 -0.84
N ALA A 56 15.13 10.64 -0.51
CA ALA A 56 15.74 11.95 -0.75
C ALA A 56 17.14 11.98 -0.12
N ASN A 57 18.12 12.47 -0.87
CA ASN A 57 19.51 12.61 -0.41
C ASN A 57 20.20 11.31 0.07
N THR A 58 19.68 10.12 -0.23
CA THR A 58 20.36 8.83 0.05
C THR A 58 20.84 8.18 -1.23
N PRO A 59 21.85 7.30 -1.21
CA PRO A 59 22.11 6.40 -2.33
C PRO A 59 20.88 5.56 -2.69
N LEU A 60 20.82 5.09 -3.93
CA LEU A 60 19.85 4.08 -4.35
C LEU A 60 20.12 2.78 -3.59
N SER A 61 19.07 2.19 -3.01
CA SER A 61 19.09 0.84 -2.44
C SER A 61 18.59 -0.16 -3.47
N ASN A 62 19.20 -1.33 -3.46
CA ASN A 62 18.83 -2.46 -4.30
C ASN A 62 18.94 -3.72 -3.47
N ASP A 63 17.80 -4.18 -2.96
CA ASP A 63 17.70 -5.32 -2.07
C ASP A 63 16.88 -6.43 -2.72
N TYR A 64 16.99 -7.63 -2.14
CA TYR A 64 16.31 -8.83 -2.63
C TYR A 64 15.64 -9.53 -1.47
N PHE A 65 14.45 -10.07 -1.72
CA PHE A 65 13.74 -10.88 -0.74
C PHE A 65 12.98 -12.02 -1.43
N THR A 66 12.60 -12.99 -0.62
CA THR A 66 11.89 -14.18 -1.07
C THR A 66 10.56 -14.28 -0.32
N GLU A 67 9.51 -14.59 -1.07
CA GLU A 67 8.19 -14.91 -0.55
C GLU A 67 7.91 -16.40 -0.72
N ASP A 68 7.56 -17.08 0.35
CA ASP A 68 7.01 -18.43 0.30
C ASP A 68 5.48 -18.36 0.33
N ILE A 69 4.86 -18.88 -0.71
CA ILE A 69 3.42 -18.78 -0.93
C ILE A 69 2.82 -20.18 -0.80
N THR A 70 1.84 -20.31 0.10
CA THR A 70 1.04 -21.52 0.29
C THR A 70 -0.37 -21.27 -0.21
N VAL A 71 -0.85 -22.09 -1.15
CA VAL A 71 -2.19 -21.98 -1.74
C VAL A 71 -3.04 -23.18 -1.36
N THR A 72 -4.28 -22.90 -0.94
CA THR A 72 -5.37 -23.86 -0.81
C THR A 72 -6.60 -23.36 -1.57
N ASP A 73 -7.66 -24.16 -1.62
CA ASP A 73 -8.92 -23.78 -2.29
C ASP A 73 -9.55 -22.50 -1.73
N SER A 74 -9.35 -22.24 -0.43
CA SER A 74 -9.99 -21.13 0.28
C SER A 74 -9.02 -20.06 0.77
N LYS A 75 -7.70 -20.26 0.61
CA LYS A 75 -6.69 -19.40 1.21
C LYS A 75 -5.42 -19.29 0.37
N ILE A 76 -4.81 -18.12 0.38
CA ILE A 76 -3.42 -17.90 -0.02
C ILE A 76 -2.70 -17.30 1.19
N GLU A 77 -1.60 -17.91 1.62
CA GLU A 77 -0.75 -17.39 2.70
C GLU A 77 0.63 -17.08 2.14
N THR A 78 1.14 -15.90 2.44
CA THR A 78 2.48 -15.45 2.05
C THR A 78 3.34 -15.30 3.28
N LYS A 79 4.57 -15.83 3.22
CA LYS A 79 5.58 -15.68 4.25
C LYS A 79 6.82 -15.01 3.69
N ILE A 80 7.40 -14.11 4.47
CA ILE A 80 8.71 -13.50 4.20
C ILE A 80 9.62 -13.88 5.36
N LEU A 81 10.76 -14.51 5.07
CA LEU A 81 11.70 -14.99 6.09
C LEU A 81 11.04 -15.86 7.19
N ASP A 82 10.20 -16.83 6.75
CA ASP A 82 9.41 -17.72 7.61
C ASP A 82 8.35 -17.06 8.50
N VAL A 83 8.18 -15.74 8.42
CA VAL A 83 7.13 -14.99 9.13
C VAL A 83 5.96 -14.78 8.20
N THR A 84 4.74 -15.11 8.66
CA THR A 84 3.52 -14.81 7.91
C THR A 84 3.38 -13.30 7.75
N ASP A 85 3.44 -12.86 6.51
CA ASP A 85 3.30 -11.47 6.09
C ASP A 85 1.84 -11.16 5.79
N SER A 86 1.18 -12.05 5.03
CA SER A 86 -0.21 -11.81 4.66
C SER A 86 -1.02 -13.10 4.42
N ILE A 87 -2.32 -12.97 4.60
CA ILE A 87 -3.30 -14.04 4.38
C ILE A 87 -4.44 -13.50 3.52
N MET A 88 -4.69 -14.13 2.38
CA MET A 88 -5.88 -13.87 1.57
C MET A 88 -6.88 -15.01 1.72
N THR A 89 -8.07 -14.72 2.23
CA THR A 89 -9.20 -15.64 2.26
C THR A 89 -10.07 -15.45 1.02
N ILE A 90 -10.34 -16.54 0.31
CA ILE A 90 -11.10 -16.55 -0.94
C ILE A 90 -12.56 -16.89 -0.62
N GLN A 91 -13.47 -16.00 -1.02
CA GLN A 91 -14.91 -16.23 -0.94
C GLN A 91 -15.55 -16.06 -2.31
N ASP A 92 -16.84 -16.38 -2.41
CA ASP A 92 -17.54 -16.39 -3.70
C ASP A 92 -17.49 -15.02 -4.38
N LYS A 93 -17.89 -13.94 -3.68
CA LYS A 93 -17.92 -12.57 -4.25
C LYS A 93 -16.78 -11.65 -3.78
N LYS A 94 -15.97 -12.08 -2.81
CA LYS A 94 -14.96 -11.21 -2.17
C LYS A 94 -13.66 -11.94 -1.87
N LEU A 95 -12.58 -11.18 -1.80
CA LEU A 95 -11.29 -11.60 -1.28
C LEU A 95 -11.02 -10.80 -0.02
N ILE A 96 -10.70 -11.45 1.08
CA ILE A 96 -10.34 -10.76 2.33
C ILE A 96 -8.83 -10.87 2.48
N TYR A 97 -8.12 -9.75 2.35
CA TYR A 97 -6.68 -9.66 2.53
C TYR A 97 -6.38 -9.18 3.95
N THR A 98 -5.65 -9.97 4.71
CA THR A 98 -5.18 -9.65 6.05
C THR A 98 -3.68 -9.39 5.97
N ASP A 99 -3.27 -8.17 6.27
CA ASP A 99 -1.88 -7.81 6.58
C ASP A 99 -1.59 -8.24 8.02
N VAL A 100 -0.59 -9.10 8.21
CA VAL A 100 -0.26 -9.70 9.50
C VAL A 100 0.95 -8.98 10.09
N SER A 101 0.71 -8.25 11.19
CA SER A 101 1.77 -7.53 11.89
C SER A 101 1.77 -7.82 13.38
N ASP A 102 2.93 -7.65 14.03
CA ASP A 102 3.09 -7.74 15.48
C ASP A 102 2.21 -6.69 16.22
N GLU A 103 1.78 -5.64 15.52
CA GLU A 103 1.03 -4.50 16.07
C GLU A 103 -0.48 -4.59 15.84
N GLY A 104 -0.93 -5.67 15.23
CA GLY A 104 -2.33 -5.93 14.91
C GLY A 104 -2.53 -6.22 13.43
N ASN A 105 -3.53 -7.04 13.15
CA ASN A 105 -3.88 -7.39 11.77
C ASN A 105 -4.77 -6.31 11.15
N ILE A 106 -4.53 -5.98 9.89
CA ILE A 106 -5.37 -5.08 9.12
C ILE A 106 -6.07 -5.87 8.02
N ASP A 107 -7.40 -5.91 8.09
CA ASP A 107 -8.23 -6.59 7.09
C ASP A 107 -8.72 -5.61 6.02
N LYS A 108 -8.47 -5.93 4.76
CA LYS A 108 -9.03 -5.27 3.58
C LYS A 108 -9.97 -6.24 2.88
N THR A 109 -11.18 -5.79 2.56
CA THR A 109 -12.12 -6.57 1.74
C THR A 109 -12.10 -6.05 0.31
N LEU A 110 -11.76 -6.92 -0.63
CA LEU A 110 -11.70 -6.64 -2.05
C LEU A 110 -12.88 -7.31 -2.76
N TYR A 111 -13.42 -6.66 -3.77
CA TYR A 111 -14.32 -7.31 -4.71
C TYR A 111 -13.57 -8.35 -5.54
N ARG A 112 -14.18 -9.52 -5.72
CA ARG A 112 -13.58 -10.57 -6.53
C ARG A 112 -13.83 -10.34 -8.02
N TYR A 113 -15.03 -9.92 -8.38
CA TYR A 113 -15.44 -9.74 -9.76
C TYR A 113 -15.59 -8.25 -10.06
N ILE A 114 -14.73 -7.73 -10.93
CA ILE A 114 -14.68 -6.31 -11.28
C ILE A 114 -14.51 -6.15 -12.79
N ASP A 115 -14.81 -4.98 -13.33
CA ASP A 115 -14.37 -4.57 -14.66
C ASP A 115 -13.31 -3.48 -14.56
N VAL A 116 -12.77 -3.09 -15.71
CA VAL A 116 -11.99 -1.85 -15.84
C VAL A 116 -12.83 -0.66 -15.34
N ASP A 117 -12.15 0.23 -14.63
CA ASP A 117 -12.64 1.41 -13.91
C ASP A 117 -13.44 1.13 -12.63
N ASP A 118 -13.67 -0.13 -12.27
CA ASP A 118 -14.32 -0.47 -11.00
C ASP A 118 -13.34 -0.37 -9.82
N SER A 119 -13.85 0.07 -8.66
CA SER A 119 -13.10 0.03 -7.41
C SER A 119 -12.91 -1.44 -6.99
N LEU A 120 -11.67 -1.81 -6.73
CA LEU A 120 -11.31 -3.08 -6.12
C LEU A 120 -11.63 -3.08 -4.62
N TYR A 121 -11.32 -1.95 -3.96
CA TYR A 121 -11.72 -1.64 -2.59
C TYR A 121 -11.56 -0.14 -2.32
N SER A 122 -12.25 0.32 -1.27
CA SER A 122 -11.98 1.59 -0.62
C SER A 122 -12.06 1.39 0.90
N MET A 123 -11.19 2.06 1.64
CA MET A 123 -11.23 2.08 3.09
C MET A 123 -10.90 3.46 3.63
N ASP A 124 -11.57 3.84 4.71
CA ASP A 124 -11.25 5.06 5.42
C ASP A 124 -10.04 4.81 6.31
N ILE A 125 -9.13 5.78 6.32
CA ILE A 125 -7.96 5.81 7.19
C ILE A 125 -8.34 6.69 8.38
N ASN A 126 -8.24 6.14 9.57
CA ASN A 126 -8.34 6.92 10.79
C ASN A 126 -7.34 6.36 11.81
N SER A 127 -6.37 7.17 12.18
CA SER A 127 -5.36 6.79 13.15
C SER A 127 -4.96 7.96 14.02
N THR A 128 -4.60 7.67 15.26
CA THR A 128 -4.03 8.64 16.19
C THR A 128 -2.78 8.04 16.81
N GLU A 129 -1.65 8.65 16.52
CA GLU A 129 -0.35 8.37 17.11
C GLU A 129 -0.12 9.27 18.32
N ILE A 130 0.40 8.70 19.41
CA ILE A 130 0.86 9.45 20.58
C ILE A 130 2.33 9.81 20.36
N LEU A 131 2.64 11.10 20.30
CA LEU A 131 4.00 11.58 20.10
C LEU A 131 4.75 11.58 21.43
N THR A 132 5.92 10.95 21.45
CA THR A 132 6.75 10.83 22.66
C THR A 132 8.19 11.28 22.44
N VAL A 133 8.82 11.75 23.52
CA VAL A 133 10.26 11.96 23.65
C VAL A 133 10.73 11.19 24.87
N GLY A 134 11.47 10.10 24.64
CA GLY A 134 11.73 9.11 25.70
C GLY A 134 10.40 8.48 26.16
N THR A 135 10.07 8.63 27.44
CA THR A 135 8.79 8.15 28.02
C THR A 135 7.74 9.25 28.15
N GLN A 136 8.05 10.48 27.76
CA GLN A 136 7.17 11.63 27.95
C GLN A 136 6.30 11.84 26.72
N GLU A 137 4.99 11.89 26.94
CA GLU A 137 4.02 12.26 25.91
C GLU A 137 4.04 13.76 25.66
N VAL A 138 4.43 14.14 24.44
CA VAL A 138 4.57 15.54 24.01
C VAL A 138 3.43 16.03 23.12
N GLY A 139 2.61 15.13 22.58
CA GLY A 139 1.51 15.51 21.70
C GLY A 139 0.82 14.32 21.03
N THR A 140 0.03 14.62 20.01
CA THR A 140 -0.62 13.62 19.16
C THR A 140 -0.43 13.97 17.69
N ARG A 141 -0.48 12.94 16.84
CA ARG A 141 -0.59 13.06 15.40
C ARG A 141 -1.78 12.25 14.93
N GLU A 142 -2.75 12.92 14.36
CA GLU A 142 -3.95 12.32 13.80
C GLU A 142 -3.81 12.23 12.28
N ARG A 143 -4.18 11.10 11.69
CA ARG A 143 -4.25 10.91 10.23
C ARG A 143 -5.65 10.45 9.88
N ILE A 144 -6.34 11.26 9.09
CA ILE A 144 -7.67 10.97 8.56
C ILE A 144 -7.56 10.95 7.05
N GLY A 145 -8.15 9.98 6.39
CA GLY A 145 -8.05 9.88 4.94
C GLY A 145 -8.86 8.76 4.35
N ARG A 146 -8.54 8.44 3.10
CA ARG A 146 -9.13 7.33 2.36
C ARG A 146 -8.10 6.71 1.44
N GLU A 147 -8.01 5.39 1.47
CA GLU A 147 -7.31 4.59 0.48
C GLU A 147 -8.34 4.00 -0.48
N SER A 148 -8.07 4.04 -1.78
CA SER A 148 -8.89 3.40 -2.80
C SER A 148 -8.01 2.75 -3.85
N CYS A 149 -8.37 1.56 -4.31
CA CYS A 149 -7.72 0.90 -5.44
C CYS A 149 -8.73 0.63 -6.54
N THR A 150 -8.35 0.88 -7.78
CA THR A 150 -9.19 0.76 -8.98
C THR A 150 -8.45 -0.04 -10.05
N LEU A 151 -9.15 -0.95 -10.73
CA LEU A 151 -8.60 -1.63 -11.90
C LEU A 151 -8.61 -0.67 -13.08
N VAL A 152 -7.45 -0.26 -13.57
CA VAL A 152 -7.37 0.78 -14.60
C VAL A 152 -7.19 0.23 -16.01
N GLU A 153 -6.52 -0.91 -16.19
CA GLU A 153 -6.35 -1.49 -17.53
C GLU A 153 -6.01 -2.98 -17.49
N GLU A 154 -6.36 -3.69 -18.56
CA GLU A 154 -5.80 -5.00 -18.93
C GLU A 154 -4.69 -4.80 -19.96
N LEU A 155 -3.57 -5.49 -19.75
CA LEU A 155 -2.36 -5.43 -20.54
C LEU A 155 -2.01 -6.80 -21.09
N SER A 156 -1.46 -6.82 -22.30
CA SER A 156 -0.78 -8.00 -22.86
C SER A 156 0.71 -8.06 -22.51
N GLU A 157 1.29 -6.92 -22.12
CA GLU A 157 2.70 -6.78 -21.78
C GLU A 157 2.90 -5.62 -20.78
N PHE A 158 3.80 -5.83 -19.82
CA PHE A 158 4.35 -4.79 -18.96
C PHE A 158 5.88 -4.82 -19.04
N THR A 159 6.48 -3.68 -19.33
CA THR A 159 7.93 -3.53 -19.48
C THR A 159 8.42 -2.32 -18.69
N LYS A 160 9.44 -2.53 -17.84
CA LYS A 160 10.13 -1.45 -17.09
C LYS A 160 11.60 -1.79 -16.92
N GLY A 161 12.48 -0.99 -17.51
CA GLY A 161 13.92 -1.28 -17.55
C GLY A 161 14.21 -2.59 -18.27
N SER A 162 14.91 -3.52 -17.60
CA SER A 162 15.22 -4.85 -18.13
C SER A 162 14.14 -5.91 -17.84
N ASN A 163 13.09 -5.56 -17.09
CA ASN A 163 12.03 -6.50 -16.72
C ASN A 163 10.91 -6.43 -17.77
N ILE A 164 10.60 -7.58 -18.39
CA ILE A 164 9.57 -7.74 -19.42
C ILE A 164 8.65 -8.87 -18.99
N TYR A 165 7.35 -8.60 -18.91
CA TYR A 165 6.32 -9.58 -18.56
C TYR A 165 5.24 -9.58 -19.63
N THR A 166 4.87 -10.76 -20.13
CA THR A 166 3.89 -10.92 -21.20
C THR A 166 2.72 -11.81 -20.75
N GLY A 167 1.59 -11.69 -21.45
CA GLY A 167 0.36 -12.44 -21.17
C GLY A 167 -0.71 -11.55 -20.53
N ASN A 168 -1.74 -12.16 -19.94
CA ASN A 168 -2.83 -11.42 -19.32
C ASN A 168 -2.37 -10.79 -17.99
N ILE A 169 -2.29 -9.45 -17.97
CA ILE A 169 -1.84 -8.64 -16.86
C ILE A 169 -2.93 -7.60 -16.55
N VAL A 170 -3.17 -7.34 -15.27
CA VAL A 170 -3.99 -6.21 -14.83
C VAL A 170 -3.12 -5.16 -14.16
N LYS A 171 -3.46 -3.89 -14.40
CA LYS A 171 -2.89 -2.74 -13.72
C LYS A 171 -3.92 -2.15 -12.78
N ILE A 172 -3.55 -2.03 -11.51
CA ILE A 172 -4.40 -1.48 -10.45
C ILE A 172 -3.75 -0.20 -9.96
N LYS A 173 -4.49 0.90 -9.99
CA LYS A 173 -4.06 2.18 -9.40
C LYS A 173 -4.62 2.25 -7.98
N CYS A 174 -3.76 2.51 -7.01
CA CYS A 174 -4.14 2.80 -5.64
C CYS A 174 -3.84 4.26 -5.33
N THR A 175 -4.76 4.93 -4.65
CA THR A 175 -4.65 6.33 -4.25
C THR A 175 -5.02 6.44 -2.78
N GLU A 176 -4.08 6.94 -1.99
CA GLU A 176 -4.25 7.29 -0.60
C GLU A 176 -4.29 8.81 -0.50
N THR A 177 -5.39 9.36 0.02
CA THR A 177 -5.51 10.79 0.32
C THR A 177 -5.66 10.95 1.82
N THR A 178 -4.76 11.72 2.44
CA THR A 178 -4.76 11.89 3.89
C THR A 178 -4.61 13.35 4.29
N THR A 179 -5.20 13.70 5.43
CA THR A 179 -4.92 14.91 6.19
C THR A 179 -4.26 14.48 7.49
N ILE A 180 -3.04 14.94 7.71
CA ILE A 180 -2.26 14.69 8.92
C ILE A 180 -2.29 15.96 9.77
N THR A 181 -2.77 15.84 11.01
CA THR A 181 -2.79 16.95 11.97
C THR A 181 -1.91 16.61 13.16
N THR A 182 -0.86 17.39 13.37
CA THR A 182 0.05 17.27 14.51
C THR A 182 -0.28 18.34 15.56
N LYS A 183 -0.46 17.90 16.80
CA LYS A 183 -0.73 18.73 17.99
C LYS A 183 0.25 18.39 19.11
N VAL A 184 1.26 19.22 19.27
CA VAL A 184 2.23 19.25 20.36
C VAL A 184 1.68 20.14 21.49
N LYS A 185 1.83 19.71 22.75
CA LYS A 185 1.40 20.49 23.92
C LYS A 185 2.26 21.75 24.04
N ASP A 186 1.65 22.85 24.44
CA ASP A 186 2.28 24.19 24.44
C ASP A 186 3.60 24.25 25.21
N GLU A 187 3.71 23.51 26.31
CA GLU A 187 4.92 23.42 27.15
C GLU A 187 6.14 22.78 26.46
N PHE A 188 5.94 22.12 25.32
CA PHE A 188 6.98 21.48 24.52
C PHE A 188 7.31 22.22 23.22
N LEU A 189 6.57 23.28 22.88
CA LEU A 189 6.80 24.05 21.66
C LEU A 189 8.11 24.85 21.75
N GLY A 190 9.01 24.64 20.78
CA GLY A 190 10.29 25.35 20.71
C GLY A 190 11.33 24.89 21.73
N THR A 191 11.06 23.80 22.46
CA THR A 191 12.02 23.19 23.38
C THR A 191 13.13 22.47 22.60
N GLU A 192 14.39 22.76 22.96
CA GLU A 192 15.56 22.15 22.34
C GLU A 192 15.50 20.61 22.48
N GLY A 193 15.64 19.90 21.36
CA GLY A 193 15.53 18.44 21.30
C GLY A 193 14.14 17.88 20.95
N ILE A 194 13.13 18.73 20.76
CA ILE A 194 11.81 18.33 20.25
C ILE A 194 11.68 18.77 18.79
N SER A 195 11.60 17.81 17.87
CA SER A 195 11.50 18.08 16.42
C SER A 195 10.06 18.19 15.91
N TYR A 196 9.06 17.92 16.74
CA TYR A 196 7.65 18.01 16.35
C TYR A 196 7.19 19.46 16.28
N VAL A 197 6.41 19.77 15.26
CA VAL A 197 5.81 21.08 15.04
C VAL A 197 4.30 20.94 14.89
N ASN A 198 3.56 21.93 15.41
CA ASN A 198 2.12 22.00 15.15
C ASN A 198 1.86 22.29 13.69
N GLY A 199 0.88 21.61 13.11
CA GLY A 199 0.50 21.81 11.73
C GLY A 199 -0.57 20.85 11.27
N THR A 200 -1.14 21.19 10.12
CA THR A 200 -2.00 20.30 9.33
C THR A 200 -1.44 20.28 7.92
N GLU A 201 -1.29 19.10 7.36
CA GLU A 201 -0.80 18.85 6.01
C GLU A 201 -1.70 17.85 5.31
N ASP A 202 -1.92 18.03 4.01
CA ASP A 202 -2.62 17.06 3.17
C ASP A 202 -1.61 16.33 2.29
N SER A 203 -1.76 15.02 2.12
CA SER A 203 -0.99 14.21 1.18
C SER A 203 -1.90 13.44 0.24
N VAL A 204 -1.38 13.17 -0.95
CA VAL A 204 -1.94 12.24 -1.93
C VAL A 204 -0.79 11.37 -2.42
N ASP A 205 -0.88 10.09 -2.13
CA ASP A 205 0.12 9.10 -2.54
C ASP A 205 -0.51 8.17 -3.58
N ILE A 206 0.22 7.91 -4.67
CA ILE A 206 -0.28 7.11 -5.80
C ILE A 206 0.68 5.95 -6.04
N SER A 207 0.12 4.74 -6.08
CA SER A 207 0.87 3.55 -6.44
C SER A 207 0.16 2.72 -7.50
N TYR A 208 0.96 1.90 -8.20
CA TYR A 208 0.49 1.00 -9.24
C TYR A 208 0.92 -0.43 -8.94
N ARG A 209 -0.03 -1.35 -9.03
CA ARG A 209 0.20 -2.79 -8.91
C ARG A 209 -0.04 -3.44 -10.26
N TYR A 210 0.92 -4.23 -10.71
CA TYR A 210 0.80 -5.05 -11.92
C TYR A 210 0.73 -6.50 -11.48
N GLN A 211 -0.37 -7.17 -11.81
CA GLN A 211 -0.59 -8.57 -11.48
C GLN A 211 -0.78 -9.38 -12.76
N LYS A 212 -0.07 -10.49 -12.87
CA LYS A 212 -0.18 -11.41 -14.01
C LYS A 212 -1.03 -12.61 -13.65
N ASN A 213 -1.91 -13.00 -14.56
CA ASN A 213 -2.80 -14.15 -14.40
C ASN A 213 -2.00 -15.43 -14.03
N GLY A 214 -2.46 -16.11 -12.99
CA GLY A 214 -1.85 -17.30 -12.39
C GLY A 214 -0.52 -17.09 -11.68
N VAL A 215 0.06 -15.89 -11.75
CA VAL A 215 1.34 -15.57 -11.14
C VAL A 215 1.14 -14.72 -9.89
N GLY A 216 0.26 -13.72 -9.87
CA GLY A 216 0.26 -12.73 -8.78
C GLY A 216 0.95 -11.43 -9.16
N LEU A 217 1.37 -10.69 -8.14
CA LEU A 217 2.18 -9.49 -8.29
C LEU A 217 3.44 -9.78 -9.12
N ILE A 218 3.65 -8.96 -10.16
CA ILE A 218 4.87 -8.94 -10.99
C ILE A 218 5.62 -7.62 -10.84
N ALA A 219 4.90 -6.53 -10.56
CA ALA A 219 5.52 -5.27 -10.20
C ALA A 219 4.63 -4.45 -9.26
N PHE A 220 5.27 -3.76 -8.31
CA PHE A 220 4.67 -2.69 -7.53
C PHE A 220 5.50 -1.43 -7.76
N ILE A 221 4.84 -0.33 -8.10
CA ILE A 221 5.47 0.96 -8.34
C ILE A 221 4.82 1.96 -7.40
N ASN A 222 5.57 2.41 -6.41
CA ASN A 222 5.32 3.66 -5.73
C ASN A 222 6.39 4.64 -6.22
N ASP A 223 5.95 5.71 -6.89
CA ASP A 223 6.83 6.75 -7.44
C ASP A 223 6.38 8.12 -6.90
N ASP A 224 6.41 8.27 -5.58
CA ASP A 224 6.04 9.51 -4.91
C ASP A 224 7.17 10.56 -4.99
N CYS A 225 7.00 11.55 -5.86
CA CYS A 225 7.88 12.71 -5.89
C CYS A 225 7.49 13.71 -4.81
N ILE A 226 7.99 13.52 -3.59
CA ILE A 226 7.80 14.44 -2.47
C ILE A 226 9.08 15.27 -2.25
N PRO A 227 9.16 16.51 -2.77
CA PRO A 227 10.19 17.49 -2.40
C PRO A 227 10.33 17.63 -0.89
N GLU A 228 11.55 17.85 -0.42
CA GLU A 228 11.86 18.02 1.02
C GLU A 228 11.06 19.16 1.69
N ASN A 229 10.46 20.06 0.91
CA ASN A 229 9.67 21.21 1.38
C ASN A 229 8.30 21.33 0.68
N MET A 230 7.74 20.26 0.11
CA MET A 230 6.45 20.35 -0.60
C MET A 230 5.27 20.40 0.38
N VAL A 231 4.39 21.37 0.17
CA VAL A 231 3.14 21.55 0.93
C VAL A 231 1.96 20.79 0.30
N TYR A 232 2.09 20.31 -0.95
CA TYR A 232 1.10 19.45 -1.63
C TYR A 232 1.75 18.63 -2.75
N PRO A 233 1.38 17.36 -2.97
CA PRO A 233 1.77 16.62 -4.17
C PRO A 233 0.95 17.09 -5.39
N ASP A 234 1.67 17.45 -6.45
CA ASP A 234 1.15 17.72 -7.80
C ASP A 234 1.64 16.61 -8.72
N ASP A 235 0.71 15.81 -9.25
CA ASP A 235 0.95 14.63 -10.08
C ASP A 235 1.38 14.98 -11.52
N THR A 236 1.55 16.27 -11.82
CA THR A 236 2.00 16.77 -13.13
C THR A 236 3.45 17.26 -13.15
N ILE A 237 4.15 17.29 -12.01
CA ILE A 237 5.49 17.87 -11.91
C ILE A 237 6.57 16.82 -12.17
N GLU A 238 7.39 17.03 -13.21
CA GLU A 238 8.61 16.26 -13.45
C GLU A 238 9.61 16.46 -12.30
N CYS A 239 10.00 15.37 -11.64
CA CYS A 239 10.78 15.43 -10.42
C CYS A 239 12.28 15.63 -10.67
N GLN A 240 12.91 16.50 -9.88
CA GLN A 240 14.37 16.63 -9.84
C GLN A 240 14.98 15.42 -9.10
N GLU A 241 16.07 14.84 -9.63
CA GLU A 241 16.66 13.58 -9.15
C GLU A 241 16.95 13.54 -7.64
N ASP A 242 17.34 14.68 -7.05
CA ASP A 242 17.78 14.76 -5.65
C ASP A 242 16.62 14.70 -4.65
N THR A 243 15.39 14.97 -5.13
CA THR A 243 14.16 14.95 -4.33
C THR A 243 13.28 13.72 -4.57
N LYS A 244 13.68 12.84 -5.50
CA LYS A 244 12.90 11.65 -5.84
C LYS A 244 12.87 10.69 -4.67
N ARG A 245 11.66 10.26 -4.32
CA ARG A 245 11.43 9.10 -3.47
C ARG A 245 10.69 8.09 -4.31
N TYR A 246 11.17 6.87 -4.35
CA TYR A 246 10.45 5.81 -5.05
C TYR A 246 10.80 4.46 -4.44
N SER A 247 9.89 3.53 -4.62
CA SER A 247 10.04 2.13 -4.31
C SER A 247 9.42 1.31 -5.43
N TYR A 248 10.26 0.53 -6.10
CA TYR A 248 9.84 -0.40 -7.12
C TYR A 248 10.13 -1.81 -6.66
N ILE A 249 9.13 -2.69 -6.71
CA ILE A 249 9.28 -4.12 -6.44
C ILE A 249 9.04 -4.85 -7.76
N TYR A 250 9.94 -5.75 -8.13
CA TYR A 250 9.85 -6.56 -9.36
C TYR A 250 9.99 -8.04 -9.04
N TYR A 251 9.12 -8.87 -9.61
CA TYR A 251 9.25 -10.32 -9.56
C TYR A 251 10.32 -10.77 -10.56
N LEU A 252 11.32 -11.53 -10.11
CA LEU A 252 12.47 -11.91 -10.93
C LEU A 252 12.27 -13.19 -11.75
N GLY A 253 11.09 -13.82 -11.66
CA GLY A 253 10.88 -15.16 -12.18
C GLY A 253 11.31 -16.25 -11.19
N ASN A 254 11.00 -17.49 -11.54
CA ASN A 254 11.49 -18.69 -10.87
C ASN A 254 12.67 -19.27 -11.66
#